data_AF-A0A966T0P3-F1
#
_entry.id   AF-A0A966T0P3-F1
#
_cell.length_a   1.000
_cell.length_b   1.000
_cell.length_c   1.000
_cell.angle_alpha   90.00
_cell.angle_beta   90.00
_cell.angle_gamma   90.00
#
_symmetry.space_group_name_H-M   'P 1'
#
loop_
_entity.id
_entity.type
_entity.pdbx_description
1 polymer ?
#
loop_
_entity_poly.entity_id
_entity_poly.type
_entity_poly.pdbx_seq_one_letter_code
_entity_poly.pdbx_strand_id
1 'polypeptide(L)'
;FIKTLAWHTDNNIELLLSTTVVRIDPERQLVETDTHGVFTYHRLLVATGGTPNLLNVDGARGTKGIYHFQTLDDTTTILDRIRKSKHAIVTGGSFIAYELTEGFRHHGVRTTWMIRGTRFLHRILDAEGGAFVDRLAKAVGVDTVYGDEIASVNAGADGEISSVNCRSGAIIDCDLLGAGLGLRMRIECLRDTGVKVNRGIVTNEFLETSVPNIYAAGDVAEFFDVSIGTHNQMGTWNNAGSHGKTAGANMLGARQEYREVPYYTSTMFDSQMAAIGIMPESVPTMEALGRMNEERGVYRRLFFHEGRLAGAALIGDIRIRRQLMDMIRSQRQVSNAEREQLLTV
;
A
#
# COMPACT_ATOMS: atom_id res chain seq x y z
N PHE A 1 -15.43 0.72 14.79
CA PHE A 1 -14.26 1.17 14.03
C PHE A 1 -12.99 0.81 14.79
N ILE A 2 -12.35 -0.32 14.48
CA ILE A 2 -11.24 -0.96 15.23
C ILE A 2 -11.57 -1.26 16.72
N LYS A 3 -12.00 -0.27 17.51
CA LYS A 3 -12.54 -0.33 18.87
C LYS A 3 -13.85 0.48 18.98
N THR A 4 -14.55 0.35 20.11
CA THR A 4 -15.76 1.14 20.42
C THR A 4 -15.37 2.44 21.12
N LEU A 5 -16.26 3.45 21.16
CA LEU A 5 -16.02 4.66 21.95
C LEU A 5 -15.83 4.33 23.44
N ALA A 6 -16.68 3.46 23.99
CA ALA A 6 -16.57 2.98 25.37
C ALA A 6 -15.19 2.39 25.68
N TRP A 7 -14.62 1.59 24.77
CA TRP A 7 -13.28 1.03 24.96
C TRP A 7 -12.20 2.11 25.13
N HIS A 8 -12.30 3.25 24.44
CA HIS A 8 -11.33 4.34 24.61
C HIS A 8 -11.48 4.98 26.00
N THR A 9 -12.72 5.29 26.41
CA THR A 9 -13.00 5.82 27.75
C THR A 9 -12.52 4.88 28.85
N ASP A 10 -12.83 3.58 28.75
CA ASP A 10 -12.42 2.55 29.72
C ASP A 10 -10.89 2.41 29.84
N ASN A 11 -10.15 2.78 28.80
CA ASN A 11 -8.69 2.75 28.76
C ASN A 11 -8.05 4.14 28.99
N ASN A 12 -8.83 5.14 29.41
CA ASN A 12 -8.39 6.53 29.61
C ASN A 12 -7.73 7.13 28.35
N ILE A 13 -8.29 6.84 27.18
CA ILE A 13 -7.88 7.40 25.90
C ILE A 13 -8.89 8.47 25.49
N GLU A 14 -8.44 9.71 25.45
CA GLU A 14 -9.21 10.81 24.88
C GLU A 14 -9.15 10.72 23.34
N LEU A 15 -10.32 10.65 22.70
CA LEU A 15 -10.44 10.53 21.25
C LEU A 15 -11.13 11.78 20.68
N LEU A 16 -10.35 12.61 19.98
CA LEU A 16 -10.85 13.80 19.27
C LEU A 16 -11.00 13.49 17.79
N LEU A 17 -12.24 13.26 17.35
CA LEU A 17 -12.57 13.04 15.93
C LEU A 17 -12.76 14.38 15.21
N SER A 18 -12.67 14.35 13.87
CA SER A 18 -12.85 15.54 13.03
C SER A 18 -12.00 16.74 13.47
N THR A 19 -10.80 16.45 13.97
CA THR A 19 -9.87 17.43 14.53
C THR A 19 -8.55 17.31 13.77
N THR A 20 -8.18 18.36 13.05
CA THR A 20 -6.95 18.38 12.25
C THR A 20 -5.83 19.00 13.05
N VAL A 21 -4.70 18.30 13.19
CA VAL A 21 -3.46 18.92 13.67
C VAL A 21 -2.91 19.81 12.55
N VAL A 22 -2.87 21.12 12.79
CA VAL A 22 -2.44 22.11 11.80
C VAL A 22 -0.98 22.53 11.98
N ARG A 23 -0.44 22.45 13.20
CA ARG A 23 0.95 22.80 13.50
C ARG A 23 1.49 22.01 14.67
N ILE A 24 2.77 21.65 14.60
CA ILE A 24 3.54 21.08 15.71
C ILE A 24 4.66 22.07 16.06
N ASP A 25 4.87 22.31 17.35
CA ASP A 25 5.92 23.15 17.89
C ASP A 25 6.83 22.28 18.77
N PRO A 26 7.98 21.80 18.26
CA PRO A 26 8.82 20.90 19.02
C PRO A 26 9.55 21.55 20.20
N GLU A 27 9.93 22.83 20.07
CA GLU A 27 10.65 23.55 21.13
C GLU A 27 9.79 23.72 22.38
N ARG A 28 8.51 24.04 22.18
CA ARG A 28 7.54 24.19 23.27
C ARG A 28 6.79 22.91 23.59
N GLN A 29 7.02 21.84 22.83
CA GLN A 29 6.29 20.58 22.84
C GLN A 29 4.76 20.77 22.79
N LEU A 30 4.31 21.50 21.77
CA LEU A 30 2.89 21.78 21.54
C LEU A 30 2.38 21.20 20.22
N VAL A 31 1.09 20.85 20.22
CA VAL A 31 0.30 20.51 19.03
C VAL A 31 -0.86 21.48 18.96
N GLU A 32 -1.02 22.14 17.81
CA GLU A 32 -2.13 23.04 17.52
C GLU A 32 -3.11 22.36 16.58
N THR A 33 -4.39 22.48 16.91
CA THR A 33 -5.49 21.90 16.15
C THR A 33 -6.40 22.98 15.56
N ASP A 34 -7.13 22.64 14.50
CA ASP A 34 -8.09 23.53 13.85
C ASP A 34 -9.30 23.91 14.72
N THR A 35 -9.71 23.01 15.62
CA THR A 35 -11.01 23.07 16.31
C THR A 35 -10.92 22.97 17.82
N HIS A 36 -9.84 22.44 18.38
CA HIS A 36 -9.73 22.13 19.81
C HIS A 36 -8.57 22.87 20.50
N GLY A 37 -7.98 23.87 19.83
CA GLY A 37 -6.92 24.70 20.39
C GLY A 37 -5.57 23.97 20.46
N VAL A 38 -4.83 24.20 21.54
CA VAL A 38 -3.43 23.82 21.71
C VAL A 38 -3.26 22.81 22.86
N PHE A 39 -2.50 21.75 22.60
CA PHE A 39 -2.17 20.70 23.55
C PHE A 39 -0.66 20.64 23.79
N THR A 40 -0.25 20.39 25.03
CA THR A 40 1.15 20.06 25.37
C THR A 40 1.37 18.56 25.30
N TYR A 41 2.58 18.11 24.92
CA TYR A 41 2.94 16.70 24.94
C TYR A 41 4.30 16.44 25.58
N HIS A 42 4.45 15.26 26.19
CA HIS A 42 5.76 14.73 26.57
C HIS A 42 6.36 13.85 25.49
N ARG A 43 5.49 13.13 24.75
CA ARG A 43 5.81 12.27 23.60
C ARG A 43 4.71 12.46 22.56
N LEU A 44 5.10 12.52 21.29
CA LEU A 44 4.19 12.71 20.15
C LEU A 44 4.37 11.59 19.13
N LEU A 45 3.27 10.93 18.74
CA LEU A 45 3.27 9.95 17.65
C LEU A 45 2.60 10.57 16.42
N VAL A 46 3.33 10.65 15.31
CA VAL A 46 2.76 11.03 14.02
C VAL A 46 2.38 9.76 13.26
N ALA A 47 1.08 9.48 13.21
CA ALA A 47 0.49 8.32 12.53
C ALA A 47 -0.52 8.77 11.46
N THR A 48 -0.18 9.83 10.72
CA THR A 48 -1.08 10.52 9.78
C THR A 48 -1.34 9.76 8.48
N GLY A 49 -0.58 8.70 8.19
CA GLY A 49 -0.67 7.92 6.96
C GLY A 49 -0.47 8.76 5.70
N GLY A 50 -1.11 8.35 4.60
CA GLY A 50 -1.10 9.10 3.33
C GLY A 50 -2.50 9.38 2.80
N THR A 51 -2.56 10.04 1.64
CA THR A 51 -3.77 10.28 0.83
C THR A 51 -3.53 9.75 -0.59
N PRO A 52 -4.52 9.16 -1.27
CA PRO A 52 -4.41 8.75 -2.66
C PRO A 52 -3.90 9.86 -3.57
N ASN A 53 -2.99 9.49 -4.47
CA ASN A 53 -2.63 10.34 -5.58
C ASN A 53 -3.83 10.44 -6.52
N LEU A 54 -4.28 11.67 -6.77
CA LEU A 54 -5.39 11.92 -7.67
C LEU A 54 -4.99 11.65 -9.12
N LEU A 55 -5.96 11.26 -9.94
CA LEU A 55 -5.77 11.19 -11.39
C LEU A 55 -5.70 12.62 -11.91
N ASN A 56 -4.52 13.05 -12.34
CA ASN A 56 -4.25 14.42 -12.76
C ASN A 56 -4.02 14.48 -14.28
N VAL A 57 -5.12 14.45 -15.03
CA VAL A 57 -5.16 14.55 -16.50
C VAL A 57 -6.26 15.51 -16.92
N ASP A 58 -6.20 16.01 -18.16
CA ASP A 58 -7.20 16.93 -18.68
C ASP A 58 -8.60 16.31 -18.61
N GLY A 59 -9.59 17.10 -18.19
CA GLY A 59 -10.97 16.67 -18.02
C GLY A 59 -11.26 15.81 -16.80
N ALA A 60 -10.26 15.36 -16.02
CA ALA A 60 -10.53 14.60 -14.80
C ALA A 60 -11.10 15.46 -13.66
N ARG A 61 -10.58 16.68 -13.48
CA ARG A 61 -11.02 17.57 -12.40
C ARG A 61 -12.46 18.03 -12.61
N GLY A 62 -13.33 17.72 -11.65
CA GLY A 62 -14.74 18.12 -11.67
C GLY A 62 -15.68 17.11 -12.36
N THR A 63 -15.14 16.10 -13.04
CA THR A 63 -15.91 15.02 -13.65
C THR A 63 -16.31 14.00 -12.59
N LYS A 64 -17.60 13.66 -12.55
CA LYS A 64 -18.14 12.65 -11.63
C LYS A 64 -17.89 11.23 -12.17
N GLY A 65 -17.93 10.24 -11.30
CA GLY A 65 -17.68 8.84 -11.67
C GLY A 65 -16.20 8.43 -11.66
N ILE A 66 -15.30 9.32 -11.22
CA ILE A 66 -13.88 9.04 -10.97
C ILE A 66 -13.68 8.87 -9.47
N TYR A 67 -13.16 7.72 -9.05
CA TYR A 67 -13.00 7.36 -7.64
C TYR A 67 -11.57 6.98 -7.30
N HIS A 68 -11.16 7.44 -6.12
CA HIS A 68 -9.99 6.99 -5.40
C HIS A 68 -10.48 6.19 -4.19
N PHE A 69 -9.72 5.18 -3.75
CA PHE A 69 -10.17 4.26 -2.71
C PHE A 69 -9.29 4.36 -1.47
N GLN A 70 -9.83 4.94 -0.39
CA GLN A 70 -9.16 4.97 0.91
C GLN A 70 -10.13 4.93 2.09
N THR A 71 -11.27 5.61 2.00
CA THR A 71 -12.19 5.83 3.13
C THR A 71 -13.46 4.98 3.02
N LEU A 72 -14.22 4.88 4.11
CA LEU A 72 -15.55 4.25 4.05
C LEU A 72 -16.55 5.06 3.21
N ASP A 73 -16.39 6.38 3.15
CA ASP A 73 -17.23 7.25 2.33
C ASP A 73 -16.95 7.00 0.84
N ASP A 74 -15.68 6.80 0.47
CA ASP A 74 -15.31 6.35 -0.88
C ASP A 74 -15.98 5.01 -1.19
N THR A 75 -15.92 4.06 -0.24
CA THR A 75 -16.53 2.72 -0.40
C THR A 75 -18.03 2.82 -0.64
N THR A 76 -18.74 3.62 0.17
CA THR A 76 -20.18 3.83 0.06
C THR A 76 -20.53 4.46 -1.29
N THR A 77 -19.80 5.49 -1.68
CA THR A 77 -20.03 6.20 -2.95
C THR A 77 -19.78 5.29 -4.16
N ILE A 78 -18.71 4.49 -4.12
CA ILE A 78 -18.41 3.49 -5.15
C ILE A 78 -19.53 2.45 -5.24
N LEU A 79 -20.02 1.93 -4.11
CA LEU A 79 -21.11 0.94 -4.08
C LEU A 79 -22.46 1.49 -4.59
N ASP A 80 -22.71 2.78 -4.48
CA ASP A 80 -23.90 3.39 -5.07
C ASP A 80 -23.75 3.59 -6.59
N ARG A 81 -22.56 3.93 -7.06
CA ARG A 81 -22.28 4.08 -8.49
C ARG A 81 -22.26 2.74 -9.22
N ILE A 82 -21.59 1.74 -8.66
CA ILE A 82 -21.35 0.43 -9.29
C ILE A 82 -22.65 -0.26 -9.72
N ARG A 83 -23.75 -0.06 -8.99
CA ARG A 83 -25.09 -0.63 -9.28
C ARG A 83 -25.71 -0.10 -10.57
N LYS A 84 -25.23 1.05 -11.07
CA LYS A 84 -25.72 1.74 -12.27
C LYS A 84 -24.72 1.67 -13.42
N SER A 85 -23.54 1.12 -13.17
CA SER A 85 -22.41 1.08 -14.10
C SER A 85 -22.40 -0.19 -14.92
N LYS A 86 -21.99 -0.07 -16.18
CA LYS A 86 -21.85 -1.19 -17.12
C LYS A 86 -20.39 -1.47 -17.43
N HIS A 87 -19.55 -0.44 -17.49
CA HIS A 87 -18.14 -0.58 -17.83
C HIS A 87 -17.27 0.33 -16.97
N ALA A 88 -16.39 -0.31 -16.20
CA ALA A 88 -15.39 0.33 -15.39
C ALA A 88 -14.00 0.28 -16.04
N ILE A 89 -13.29 1.40 -15.96
CA ILE A 89 -11.85 1.48 -16.20
C ILE A 89 -11.14 1.56 -14.85
N VAL A 90 -10.14 0.73 -14.62
CA VAL A 90 -9.27 0.84 -13.45
C VAL A 90 -7.86 1.17 -13.88
N THR A 91 -7.24 2.20 -13.32
CA THR A 91 -5.87 2.59 -13.63
C THR A 91 -4.93 2.42 -12.43
N GLY A 92 -3.80 1.75 -12.67
CA GLY A 92 -2.74 1.52 -11.68
C GLY A 92 -2.28 0.06 -11.64
N GLY A 93 -0.98 -0.15 -11.37
CA GLY A 93 -0.35 -1.48 -11.41
C GLY A 93 0.01 -2.06 -10.03
N SER A 94 -0.73 -1.69 -8.98
CA SER A 94 -0.48 -2.10 -7.58
C SER A 94 -1.76 -2.60 -6.91
N PHE A 95 -1.67 -2.98 -5.62
CA PHE A 95 -2.71 -3.68 -4.88
C PHE A 95 -4.07 -2.97 -4.88
N ILE A 96 -4.12 -1.66 -4.60
CA ILE A 96 -5.39 -0.91 -4.58
C ILE A 96 -6.10 -0.92 -5.94
N ALA A 97 -5.34 -0.76 -7.04
CA ALA A 97 -5.93 -0.84 -8.38
C ALA A 97 -6.44 -2.25 -8.65
N TYR A 98 -5.66 -3.27 -8.30
CA TYR A 98 -6.11 -4.66 -8.40
C TYR A 98 -7.38 -4.93 -7.57
N GLU A 99 -7.46 -4.47 -6.32
CA GLU A 99 -8.63 -4.65 -5.45
C GLU A 99 -9.88 -3.94 -6.00
N LEU A 100 -9.71 -2.75 -6.59
CA LEU A 100 -10.79 -2.07 -7.31
C LEU A 100 -11.23 -2.87 -8.54
N THR A 101 -10.29 -3.41 -9.31
CA THR A 101 -10.58 -4.27 -10.46
C THR A 101 -11.41 -5.49 -10.05
N GLU A 102 -10.98 -6.20 -9.01
CA GLU A 102 -11.72 -7.35 -8.48
C GLU A 102 -13.08 -6.94 -7.90
N GLY A 103 -13.15 -5.83 -7.16
CA GLY A 103 -14.41 -5.31 -6.64
C GLY A 103 -15.42 -4.99 -7.75
N PHE A 104 -14.98 -4.30 -8.81
CA PHE A 104 -15.83 -3.95 -9.95
C PHE A 104 -16.34 -5.18 -10.69
N ARG A 105 -15.44 -6.12 -10.97
CA ARG A 105 -15.79 -7.41 -11.58
C ARG A 105 -16.70 -8.25 -10.69
N HIS A 106 -16.48 -8.25 -9.37
CA HIS A 106 -17.31 -8.99 -8.42
C HIS A 106 -18.76 -8.53 -8.44
N HIS A 107 -18.99 -7.24 -8.64
CA HIS A 107 -20.32 -6.65 -8.78
C HIS A 107 -20.88 -6.71 -10.21
N GLY A 108 -20.26 -7.48 -11.11
CA GLY A 108 -20.77 -7.74 -12.46
C GLY A 108 -20.56 -6.60 -13.46
N VAL A 109 -19.72 -5.61 -13.13
CA VAL A 109 -19.36 -4.53 -14.05
C VAL A 109 -18.25 -5.02 -14.99
N ARG A 110 -18.43 -4.85 -16.31
CA ARG A 110 -17.35 -5.13 -17.27
C ARG A 110 -16.15 -4.28 -16.87
N THR A 111 -14.98 -4.89 -16.68
CA THR A 111 -13.84 -4.19 -16.11
C THR A 111 -12.63 -4.27 -17.02
N THR A 112 -12.08 -3.10 -17.36
CA THR A 112 -10.80 -2.98 -18.06
C THR A 112 -9.75 -2.42 -17.09
N TRP A 113 -8.69 -3.18 -16.86
CA TRP A 113 -7.59 -2.83 -15.97
C TRP A 113 -6.38 -2.35 -16.75
N MET A 114 -6.10 -1.06 -16.67
CA MET A 114 -5.01 -0.41 -17.39
C MET A 114 -3.81 -0.13 -16.49
N ILE A 115 -2.66 -0.59 -16.95
CA ILE A 115 -1.39 -0.55 -16.23
C ILE A 115 -0.33 0.07 -17.16
N ARG A 116 0.23 1.21 -16.75
CA ARG A 116 1.32 1.88 -17.47
C ARG A 116 2.57 1.00 -17.64
N GLY A 117 2.83 0.14 -16.66
CA GLY A 117 3.94 -0.80 -16.71
C GLY A 117 3.68 -1.97 -17.65
N THR A 118 4.70 -2.82 -17.84
CA THR A 118 4.62 -4.01 -18.70
C THR A 118 3.90 -5.19 -18.06
N ARG A 119 3.61 -5.12 -16.75
CA ARG A 119 2.92 -6.14 -15.96
C ARG A 119 2.44 -5.58 -14.62
N PHE A 120 1.52 -6.29 -13.98
CA PHE A 120 1.16 -6.04 -12.59
C PHE A 120 2.38 -6.18 -11.67
N LEU A 121 2.53 -5.28 -10.70
CA LEU A 121 3.67 -5.22 -9.76
C LEU A 121 5.03 -5.45 -10.44
N HIS A 122 5.30 -4.73 -11.53
CA HIS A 122 6.51 -4.90 -12.36
C HIS A 122 7.85 -4.88 -11.61
N ARG A 123 7.90 -4.32 -10.40
CA ARG A 123 9.09 -4.29 -9.54
C ARG A 123 9.22 -5.50 -8.60
N ILE A 124 8.14 -6.27 -8.43
CA ILE A 124 8.07 -7.47 -7.58
C ILE A 124 8.00 -8.72 -8.45
N LEU A 125 7.09 -8.76 -9.43
CA LEU A 125 6.91 -9.89 -10.33
C LEU A 125 7.86 -9.81 -11.52
N ASP A 126 8.29 -10.97 -12.01
CA ASP A 126 9.01 -11.11 -13.29
C ASP A 126 8.00 -11.30 -14.42
N ALA A 127 8.51 -11.56 -15.64
CA ALA A 127 7.65 -11.78 -16.79
C ALA A 127 6.71 -12.98 -16.61
N GLU A 128 7.19 -14.08 -16.00
CA GLU A 128 6.37 -15.28 -15.74
C GLU A 128 5.27 -14.99 -14.73
N GLY A 129 5.60 -14.35 -13.59
CA GLY A 129 4.60 -13.96 -12.59
C GLY A 129 3.58 -12.97 -13.14
N GLY A 130 4.02 -12.01 -13.97
CA GLY A 130 3.12 -11.08 -14.66
C GLY A 130 2.17 -11.77 -15.62
N ALA A 131 2.68 -12.68 -16.45
CA ALA A 131 1.87 -13.49 -17.37
C ALA A 131 0.89 -14.40 -16.62
N PHE A 132 1.28 -14.92 -15.44
CA PHE A 132 0.40 -15.72 -14.62
C PHE A 132 -0.79 -14.90 -14.10
N VAL A 133 -0.55 -13.69 -13.59
CA VAL A 133 -1.64 -12.78 -13.15
C VAL A 133 -2.55 -12.39 -14.31
N ASP A 134 -1.99 -12.13 -15.49
CA ASP A 134 -2.76 -11.84 -16.70
C ASP A 134 -3.73 -12.99 -17.06
N ARG A 135 -3.27 -14.25 -16.98
CA ARG A 135 -4.14 -15.42 -17.18
C ARG A 135 -5.25 -15.51 -16.14
N LEU A 136 -4.94 -15.26 -14.87
CA LEU A 136 -5.95 -15.26 -13.80
C LEU A 136 -7.01 -14.18 -14.02
N ALA A 137 -6.59 -12.96 -14.38
CA ALA A 137 -7.49 -11.85 -14.69
C ALA A 137 -8.41 -12.18 -15.88
N LYS A 138 -7.84 -12.70 -16.98
CA LYS A 138 -8.60 -13.11 -18.17
C LYS A 138 -9.59 -14.24 -17.88
N ALA A 139 -9.22 -15.20 -17.05
CA ALA A 139 -10.09 -16.32 -16.68
C ALA A 139 -11.39 -15.86 -15.99
N VAL A 140 -11.36 -14.70 -15.31
CA VAL A 140 -12.54 -14.11 -14.66
C VAL A 140 -13.15 -12.93 -15.45
N GLY A 141 -12.74 -12.75 -16.72
CA GLY A 141 -13.33 -11.77 -17.64
C GLY A 141 -12.85 -10.33 -17.46
N VAL A 142 -11.67 -10.11 -16.87
CA VAL A 142 -11.04 -8.78 -16.79
C VAL A 142 -10.19 -8.54 -18.03
N ASP A 143 -10.44 -7.42 -18.71
CA ASP A 143 -9.66 -6.97 -19.86
C ASP A 143 -8.41 -6.20 -19.36
N THR A 144 -7.20 -6.73 -19.51
CA THR A 144 -5.97 -6.03 -19.09
C THR A 144 -5.32 -5.28 -20.24
N VAL A 145 -4.92 -4.02 -20.01
CA VAL A 145 -4.18 -3.18 -20.95
C VAL A 145 -2.84 -2.79 -20.32
N TYR A 146 -1.73 -3.17 -20.95
CA TYR A 146 -0.38 -2.87 -20.48
C TYR A 146 0.31 -1.83 -21.36
N GLY A 147 1.23 -1.06 -20.79
CA GLY A 147 2.04 -0.08 -21.53
C GLY A 147 1.26 1.15 -22.01
N ASP A 148 0.04 1.36 -21.49
CA ASP A 148 -0.82 2.50 -21.83
C ASP A 148 -1.30 3.22 -20.57
N GLU A 149 -1.75 4.46 -20.73
CA GLU A 149 -2.25 5.29 -19.65
C GLU A 149 -3.34 6.25 -20.14
N ILE A 150 -4.19 6.70 -19.21
CA ILE A 150 -5.20 7.73 -19.50
C ILE A 150 -4.48 9.03 -19.83
N ALA A 151 -4.77 9.60 -21.00
CA ALA A 151 -4.30 10.91 -21.44
C ALA A 151 -5.27 12.03 -21.06
N SER A 152 -6.58 11.78 -21.14
CA SER A 152 -7.64 12.70 -20.71
C SER A 152 -8.96 11.96 -20.47
N VAL A 153 -9.87 12.62 -19.76
CA VAL A 153 -11.21 12.11 -19.45
C VAL A 153 -12.26 12.99 -20.13
N ASN A 154 -13.26 12.36 -20.74
CA ASN A 154 -14.41 13.04 -21.31
C ASN A 154 -15.62 12.92 -20.38
N ALA A 155 -16.34 14.03 -20.20
CA ALA A 155 -17.59 14.08 -19.44
C ALA A 155 -18.79 14.20 -20.39
N GLY A 156 -19.90 13.59 -20.00
CA GLY A 156 -21.21 13.78 -20.62
C GLY A 156 -21.86 15.11 -20.23
N ALA A 157 -23.04 15.38 -20.80
CA ALA A 157 -23.80 16.61 -20.54
C ALA A 157 -24.27 16.74 -19.07
N ASP A 158 -24.35 15.64 -18.33
CA ASP A 158 -24.67 15.56 -16.91
C ASP A 158 -23.45 15.73 -15.98
N GLY A 159 -22.25 15.89 -16.57
CA GLY A 159 -20.98 16.00 -15.86
C GLY A 159 -20.41 14.66 -15.36
N GLU A 160 -21.04 13.54 -15.72
CA GLU A 160 -20.54 12.19 -15.43
C GLU A 160 -19.51 11.77 -16.48
N ILE A 161 -18.56 10.92 -16.09
CA ILE A 161 -17.62 10.32 -17.04
C ILE A 161 -18.38 9.55 -18.14
N SER A 162 -17.94 9.72 -19.38
CA SER A 162 -18.47 9.01 -20.55
C SER A 162 -17.42 8.18 -21.28
N SER A 163 -16.17 8.64 -21.31
CA SER A 163 -15.05 7.89 -21.91
C SER A 163 -13.68 8.43 -21.44
N VAL A 164 -12.65 7.65 -21.72
CA VAL A 164 -11.25 8.05 -21.54
C VAL A 164 -10.51 8.00 -22.88
N ASN A 165 -9.64 8.99 -23.11
CA ASN A 165 -8.68 8.96 -24.20
C ASN A 165 -7.36 8.40 -23.65
N CYS A 166 -6.83 7.36 -24.27
CA CYS A 166 -5.57 6.73 -23.90
C CYS A 166 -4.41 7.36 -24.67
N ARG A 167 -3.19 7.25 -24.15
CA ARG A 167 -2.00 7.76 -24.83
C ARG A 167 -1.67 7.03 -26.12
N SER A 168 -2.10 5.78 -26.25
CA SER A 168 -2.07 5.04 -27.51
C SER A 168 -2.94 5.66 -28.61
N GLY A 169 -3.86 6.56 -28.28
CA GLY A 169 -4.89 7.10 -29.17
C GLY A 169 -6.21 6.33 -29.13
N ALA A 170 -6.30 5.24 -28.36
CA ALA A 170 -7.56 4.53 -28.13
C ALA A 170 -8.54 5.40 -27.32
N ILE A 171 -9.83 5.28 -27.64
CA ILE A 171 -10.92 5.87 -26.86
C ILE A 171 -11.73 4.71 -26.27
N ILE A 172 -11.94 4.72 -24.96
CA ILE A 172 -12.66 3.67 -24.26
C ILE A 172 -13.85 4.30 -23.52
N ASP A 173 -15.06 3.96 -23.94
CA ASP A 173 -16.28 4.35 -23.25
C ASP A 173 -16.35 3.71 -21.87
N CYS A 174 -16.70 4.49 -20.85
CA CYS A 174 -16.86 3.99 -19.50
C CYS A 174 -17.74 4.92 -18.67
N ASP A 175 -18.39 4.35 -17.66
CA ASP A 175 -19.26 5.08 -16.74
C ASP A 175 -18.75 5.02 -15.29
N LEU A 176 -17.59 4.42 -15.08
CA LEU A 176 -16.93 4.30 -13.78
C LEU A 176 -15.41 4.24 -13.98
N LEU A 177 -14.68 5.02 -13.20
CA LEU A 177 -13.22 4.98 -13.17
C LEU A 177 -12.72 4.78 -11.75
N GLY A 178 -11.90 3.75 -11.54
CA GLY A 178 -11.15 3.53 -10.30
C GLY A 178 -9.67 3.86 -10.48
N ALA A 179 -9.08 4.62 -9.57
CA ALA A 179 -7.68 5.03 -9.65
C ALA A 179 -6.88 4.59 -8.41
N GLY A 180 -5.90 3.69 -8.62
CA GLY A 180 -4.94 3.23 -7.61
C GLY A 180 -3.52 3.68 -7.96
N LEU A 181 -3.21 4.95 -7.73
CA LEU A 181 -1.99 5.62 -8.23
C LEU A 181 -0.93 5.87 -7.14
N GLY A 182 -1.00 5.13 -6.04
CA GLY A 182 -0.13 5.30 -4.87
C GLY A 182 -0.63 6.40 -3.92
N LEU A 183 0.17 6.68 -2.89
CA LEU A 183 -0.16 7.63 -1.83
C LEU A 183 0.84 8.79 -1.81
N ARG A 184 0.36 9.96 -1.38
CA ARG A 184 1.17 11.07 -0.87
C ARG A 184 1.08 11.06 0.65
N MET A 185 2.22 11.01 1.34
CA MET A 185 2.26 11.02 2.80
C MET A 185 1.78 12.36 3.38
N ARG A 186 1.00 12.32 4.45
CA ARG A 186 0.46 13.50 5.13
C ARG A 186 1.43 14.01 6.17
N ILE A 187 2.35 14.86 5.75
CA ILE A 187 3.45 15.41 6.55
C ILE A 187 3.34 16.94 6.75
N GLU A 188 2.21 17.53 6.37
CA GLU A 188 2.02 18.98 6.35
C GLU A 188 2.16 19.61 7.75
N CYS A 189 1.72 18.91 8.80
CA CYS A 189 1.83 19.35 10.19
C CYS A 189 3.28 19.43 10.71
N LEU A 190 4.24 18.84 9.98
CA LEU A 190 5.66 18.83 10.33
C LEU A 190 6.46 19.94 9.63
N ARG A 191 5.79 20.81 8.86
CA ARG A 191 6.46 21.96 8.24
C ARG A 191 7.17 22.79 9.32
N ASP A 192 8.40 23.18 9.04
CA ASP A 192 9.24 24.02 9.91
C ASP A 192 9.57 23.41 11.29
N THR A 193 9.29 22.13 11.53
CA THR A 193 9.62 21.45 12.80
C THR A 193 11.07 20.97 12.90
N GLY A 194 11.80 20.92 11.78
CA GLY A 194 13.12 20.30 11.70
C GLY A 194 13.10 18.76 11.65
N VAL A 195 11.91 18.12 11.65
CA VAL A 195 11.78 16.69 11.40
C VAL A 195 12.23 16.38 9.98
N LYS A 196 13.20 15.45 9.84
CA LYS A 196 13.68 14.96 8.55
C LYS A 196 12.57 14.19 7.84
N VAL A 197 12.29 14.61 6.61
CA VAL A 197 11.32 13.97 5.72
C VAL A 197 11.96 13.67 4.37
N ASN A 198 11.51 12.59 3.73
CA ASN A 198 11.87 12.22 2.37
C ASN A 198 10.62 11.73 1.63
N ARG A 199 10.42 10.42 1.46
CA ARG A 199 9.16 9.85 0.96
C ARG A 199 8.12 9.76 2.07
N GLY A 200 8.59 9.58 3.29
CA GLY A 200 7.83 9.70 4.53
C GLY A 200 8.62 10.45 5.61
N ILE A 201 8.22 10.27 6.86
CA ILE A 201 8.94 10.76 8.03
C ILE A 201 10.09 9.80 8.30
N VAL A 202 11.32 10.31 8.21
CA VAL A 202 12.53 9.50 8.41
C VAL A 202 12.67 9.19 9.90
N THR A 203 12.77 7.91 10.22
CA THR A 203 12.93 7.42 11.60
C THR A 203 14.08 6.44 11.74
N ASN A 204 14.68 6.41 12.93
CA ASN A 204 15.68 5.40 13.28
C ASN A 204 15.02 4.03 13.54
N GLU A 205 15.82 3.04 13.94
CA GLU A 205 15.40 1.68 14.25
C GLU A 205 14.41 1.59 15.43
N PHE A 206 14.28 2.65 16.23
CA PHE A 206 13.34 2.78 17.35
C PHE A 206 12.05 3.53 16.97
N LEU A 207 11.87 3.88 15.69
CA LEU A 207 10.78 4.71 15.17
C LEU A 207 10.79 6.16 15.68
N GLU A 208 11.94 6.62 16.18
CA GLU A 208 12.16 8.01 16.59
C GLU A 208 12.52 8.86 15.38
N THR A 209 11.95 10.07 15.30
CA THR A 209 12.31 11.04 14.26
C THR A 209 13.64 11.73 14.59
N SER A 210 14.11 12.62 13.71
CA SER A 210 15.28 13.46 13.98
C SER A 210 15.07 14.51 15.08
N VAL A 211 13.84 14.70 15.55
CA VAL A 211 13.48 15.65 16.61
C VAL A 211 13.12 14.88 17.86
N PRO A 212 13.72 15.19 19.03
CA PRO A 212 13.46 14.48 20.28
C PRO A 212 11.97 14.42 20.62
N ASN A 213 11.56 13.33 21.25
CA ASN A 213 10.19 13.08 21.73
C ASN A 213 9.11 12.95 20.64
N ILE A 214 9.48 13.04 19.35
CA ILE A 214 8.58 12.84 18.21
C ILE A 214 8.93 11.52 17.53
N TYR A 215 7.91 10.70 17.30
CA TYR A 215 7.99 9.38 16.67
C TYR A 215 7.04 9.33 15.46
N ALA A 216 7.24 8.37 14.55
CA ALA A 216 6.30 8.12 13.46
C ALA A 216 5.96 6.63 13.31
N ALA A 217 4.73 6.33 12.89
CA ALA A 217 4.24 4.96 12.74
C ALA A 217 3.27 4.81 11.56
N GLY A 218 3.12 3.58 11.06
CA GLY A 218 2.29 3.27 9.89
C GLY A 218 2.87 3.79 8.57
N ASP A 219 2.01 3.97 7.57
CA ASP A 219 2.38 4.29 6.19
C ASP A 219 3.29 5.53 6.07
N VAL A 220 3.10 6.51 6.96
CA VAL A 220 3.86 7.77 6.95
C VAL A 220 5.32 7.57 7.35
N ALA A 221 5.67 6.48 8.04
CA ALA A 221 7.03 6.24 8.51
C ALA A 221 7.93 5.66 7.40
N GLU A 222 9.02 6.35 7.14
CA GLU A 222 10.19 5.85 6.42
C GLU A 222 11.20 5.39 7.49
N PHE A 223 11.13 4.12 7.88
CA PHE A 223 11.82 3.57 9.04
C PHE A 223 13.13 2.90 8.66
N PHE A 224 14.13 2.99 9.55
CA PHE A 224 15.36 2.23 9.37
C PHE A 224 15.09 0.73 9.62
N ASP A 225 15.18 -0.05 8.55
CA ASP A 225 14.96 -1.48 8.59
C ASP A 225 16.29 -2.20 8.86
N VAL A 226 16.46 -2.67 10.09
CA VAL A 226 17.67 -3.35 10.56
C VAL A 226 17.95 -4.67 9.83
N SER A 227 16.97 -5.25 9.12
CA SER A 227 17.15 -6.49 8.36
C SER A 227 17.90 -6.29 7.04
N ILE A 228 17.87 -5.07 6.50
CA ILE A 228 18.50 -4.68 5.22
C ILE A 228 19.45 -3.49 5.37
N GLY A 229 19.61 -2.95 6.58
CA GLY A 229 20.57 -1.88 6.89
C GLY A 229 20.28 -0.56 6.19
N THR A 230 19.02 -0.31 5.80
CA THR A 230 18.62 0.91 5.09
C THR A 230 17.18 1.31 5.43
N HIS A 231 16.78 2.52 5.02
CA HIS A 231 15.41 2.99 5.23
C HIS A 231 14.43 2.30 4.27
N ASN A 232 13.28 1.95 4.81
CA ASN A 232 12.19 1.30 4.09
C ASN A 232 10.86 2.01 4.40
N GLN A 233 9.86 1.78 3.55
CA GLN A 233 8.50 2.27 3.76
C GLN A 233 7.52 1.16 3.39
N MET A 234 6.54 0.92 4.26
CA MET A 234 5.58 -0.15 4.08
C MET A 234 4.18 0.28 4.50
N GLY A 235 3.24 0.21 3.56
CA GLY A 235 1.83 0.58 3.75
C GLY A 235 0.93 -0.63 4.00
N THR A 236 1.27 -1.50 4.95
CA THR A 236 0.46 -2.68 5.28
C THR A 236 -0.15 -2.57 6.67
N TRP A 237 -1.36 -3.13 6.83
CA TRP A 237 -2.08 -3.14 8.10
C TRP A 237 -1.26 -3.72 9.26
N ASN A 238 -0.55 -4.84 9.00
CA ASN A 238 0.26 -5.48 10.03
C ASN A 238 1.48 -4.62 10.42
N ASN A 239 2.09 -3.92 9.46
CA ASN A 239 3.21 -3.02 9.69
C ASN A 239 2.78 -1.81 10.53
N ALA A 240 1.63 -1.22 10.23
CA ALA A 240 1.08 -0.13 11.03
C ALA A 240 0.80 -0.56 12.48
N GLY A 241 0.22 -1.75 12.66
CA GLY A 241 -0.03 -2.31 13.98
C GLY A 241 1.25 -2.62 14.78
N SER A 242 2.28 -3.16 14.14
CA SER A 242 3.57 -3.43 14.79
C SER A 242 4.38 -2.15 15.07
N HIS A 243 4.33 -1.16 14.18
CA HIS A 243 4.89 0.17 14.43
C HIS A 243 4.26 0.81 15.66
N GLY A 244 2.92 0.81 15.77
CA GLY A 244 2.24 1.39 16.91
C GLY A 244 2.65 0.77 18.25
N LYS A 245 2.81 -0.57 18.30
CA LYS A 245 3.31 -1.27 19.49
C LYS A 245 4.75 -0.87 19.85
N THR A 246 5.64 -0.86 18.85
CA THR A 246 7.06 -0.57 19.04
C THR A 246 7.28 0.89 19.44
N ALA A 247 6.66 1.82 18.72
CA ALA A 247 6.72 3.24 19.03
C ALA A 247 6.14 3.54 20.42
N GLY A 248 5.00 2.95 20.78
CA GLY A 248 4.41 3.09 22.12
C GLY A 248 5.34 2.61 23.24
N ALA A 249 6.00 1.45 23.06
CA ALA A 249 6.99 0.96 24.02
C ALA A 249 8.21 1.90 24.12
N ASN A 250 8.69 2.43 22.99
CA ASN A 250 9.84 3.32 22.95
C ASN A 250 9.56 4.69 23.54
N MET A 251 8.34 5.21 23.39
CA MET A 251 7.89 6.42 24.09
C MET A 251 7.97 6.28 25.62
N LEU A 252 7.81 5.05 26.14
CA LEU A 252 7.95 4.70 27.54
C LEU A 252 9.39 4.33 27.95
N GLY A 253 10.35 4.40 27.02
CA GLY A 253 11.77 4.17 27.29
C GLY A 253 12.26 2.75 27.08
N ALA A 254 11.49 1.86 26.45
CA ALA A 254 11.88 0.46 26.24
C ALA A 254 13.09 0.26 25.31
N ARG A 255 13.34 1.22 24.40
CA ARG A 255 14.41 1.17 23.39
C ARG A 255 14.46 -0.16 22.62
N GLN A 256 13.30 -0.58 22.13
CA GLN A 256 13.10 -1.76 21.30
C GLN A 256 13.24 -1.41 19.81
N GLU A 257 14.16 -2.08 19.13
CA GLU A 257 14.30 -1.96 17.68
C GLU A 257 13.10 -2.59 16.95
N TYR A 258 12.70 -1.99 15.84
CA TYR A 258 11.69 -2.53 14.95
C TYR A 258 12.25 -3.68 14.11
N ARG A 259 11.71 -4.89 14.30
CA ARG A 259 12.20 -6.14 13.67
C ARG A 259 11.09 -7.01 13.08
N GLU A 260 9.88 -6.49 12.96
CA GLU A 260 8.77 -7.28 12.40
C GLU A 260 8.87 -7.43 10.89
N VAL A 261 8.42 -8.58 10.39
CA VAL A 261 8.37 -8.85 8.96
C VAL A 261 7.04 -8.36 8.40
N PRO A 262 7.03 -7.30 7.57
CA PRO A 262 5.80 -6.84 6.94
C PRO A 262 5.27 -7.93 6.01
N TYR A 263 3.95 -8.07 5.92
CA TYR A 263 3.35 -9.00 4.97
C TYR A 263 1.95 -8.53 4.61
N TYR A 264 1.54 -8.87 3.40
CA TYR A 264 0.21 -8.57 2.90
C TYR A 264 -0.30 -9.80 2.17
N THR A 265 -1.56 -10.15 2.41
CA THR A 265 -2.24 -11.26 1.75
C THR A 265 -3.57 -10.76 1.22
N SER A 266 -3.89 -11.16 -0.01
CA SER A 266 -5.17 -10.84 -0.63
C SER A 266 -5.65 -12.04 -1.44
N THR A 267 -6.95 -12.08 -1.73
CA THR A 267 -7.44 -12.89 -2.86
C THR A 267 -6.83 -12.34 -4.15
N MET A 268 -6.85 -13.11 -5.24
CA MET A 268 -6.37 -12.67 -6.57
C MET A 268 -7.11 -13.42 -7.67
N PHE A 269 -8.20 -12.87 -8.19
CA PHE A 269 -8.97 -13.47 -9.30
C PHE A 269 -9.22 -14.97 -9.08
N ASP A 270 -9.95 -15.31 -8.01
CA ASP A 270 -10.20 -16.67 -7.51
C ASP A 270 -8.96 -17.47 -7.04
N SER A 271 -7.77 -16.87 -7.03
CA SER A 271 -6.54 -17.36 -6.41
C SER A 271 -6.23 -16.61 -5.10
N GLN A 272 -5.02 -16.82 -4.57
CA GLN A 272 -4.49 -16.10 -3.41
C GLN A 272 -3.13 -15.50 -3.75
N MET A 273 -2.81 -14.35 -3.15
CA MET A 273 -1.50 -13.73 -3.23
C MET A 273 -0.96 -13.42 -1.83
N ALA A 274 0.35 -13.57 -1.66
CA ALA A 274 1.07 -13.04 -0.52
C ALA A 274 2.32 -12.28 -0.97
N ALA A 275 2.52 -11.11 -0.37
CA ALA A 275 3.76 -10.34 -0.44
C ALA A 275 4.35 -10.30 0.97
N ILE A 276 5.59 -10.75 1.15
CA ILE A 276 6.21 -10.97 2.46
C ILE A 276 7.58 -10.28 2.49
N GLY A 277 7.87 -9.58 3.58
CA GLY A 277 9.15 -8.95 3.82
C GLY A 277 9.44 -7.82 2.85
N ILE A 278 10.72 -7.69 2.51
CA ILE A 278 11.27 -6.60 1.71
C ILE A 278 11.19 -6.94 0.23
N MET A 279 10.70 -5.98 -0.53
CA MET A 279 10.60 -6.07 -1.98
C MET A 279 11.79 -5.36 -2.65
N PRO A 280 12.17 -5.75 -3.88
CA PRO A 280 13.31 -5.16 -4.60
C PRO A 280 13.26 -3.64 -4.81
N GLU A 281 12.10 -3.00 -4.62
CA GLU A 281 11.95 -1.54 -4.70
C GLU A 281 12.83 -0.80 -3.68
N SER A 282 13.07 -1.42 -2.51
CA SER A 282 13.84 -0.84 -1.41
C SER A 282 15.33 -1.11 -1.56
N VAL A 283 15.70 -2.23 -2.20
CA VAL A 283 17.10 -2.63 -2.43
C VAL A 283 17.22 -3.25 -3.84
N PRO A 284 17.54 -2.45 -4.87
CA PRO A 284 17.60 -2.92 -6.27
C PRO A 284 18.65 -4.01 -6.54
N THR A 285 19.64 -4.16 -5.64
CA THR A 285 20.71 -5.15 -5.73
C THR A 285 20.32 -6.52 -5.19
N MET A 286 19.09 -6.70 -4.70
CA MET A 286 18.61 -7.99 -4.21
C MET A 286 18.62 -9.05 -5.31
N GLU A 287 19.14 -10.22 -4.96
CA GLU A 287 19.01 -11.40 -5.81
C GLU A 287 17.56 -11.89 -5.75
N ALA A 288 17.00 -12.26 -6.90
CA ALA A 288 15.63 -12.73 -6.99
C ALA A 288 15.54 -14.03 -7.79
N LEU A 289 14.91 -15.04 -7.20
CA LEU A 289 14.70 -16.34 -7.82
C LEU A 289 13.20 -16.62 -7.91
N GLY A 290 12.70 -16.95 -9.11
CA GLY A 290 11.29 -17.20 -9.39
C GLY A 290 11.05 -18.59 -9.96
N ARG A 291 9.92 -19.22 -9.63
CA ARG A 291 9.47 -20.47 -10.22
C ARG A 291 7.96 -20.49 -10.37
N MET A 292 7.50 -20.94 -11.53
CA MET A 292 6.10 -21.20 -11.83
C MET A 292 5.86 -22.70 -12.01
N ASN A 293 4.75 -23.19 -11.46
CA ASN A 293 4.16 -24.48 -11.79
C ASN A 293 2.76 -24.22 -12.36
N GLU A 294 2.63 -24.31 -13.69
CA GLU A 294 1.39 -23.99 -14.39
C GLU A 294 0.27 -24.99 -14.07
N GLU A 295 0.58 -26.29 -14.01
CA GLU A 295 -0.41 -27.35 -13.73
C GLU A 295 -1.06 -27.17 -12.36
N ARG A 296 -0.28 -26.71 -11.37
CA ARG A 296 -0.76 -26.47 -10.01
C ARG A 296 -1.30 -25.06 -9.80
N GLY A 297 -1.14 -24.15 -10.77
CA GLY A 297 -1.50 -22.74 -10.63
C GLY A 297 -0.74 -22.05 -9.50
N VAL A 298 0.56 -22.34 -9.36
CA VAL A 298 1.41 -21.77 -8.30
C VAL A 298 2.57 -21.00 -8.90
N TYR A 299 2.80 -19.80 -8.37
CA TYR A 299 3.99 -19.02 -8.64
C TYR A 299 4.64 -18.61 -7.31
N ARG A 300 5.97 -18.70 -7.26
CA ARG A 300 6.76 -18.31 -6.10
C ARG A 300 7.99 -17.55 -6.55
N ARG A 301 8.23 -16.41 -5.92
CA ARG A 301 9.46 -15.64 -6.06
C ARG A 301 10.03 -15.31 -4.70
N LEU A 302 11.33 -15.48 -4.54
CA LEU A 302 12.08 -15.23 -3.32
C LEU A 302 13.12 -14.14 -3.57
N PHE A 303 13.29 -13.24 -2.60
CA PHE A 303 14.23 -12.12 -2.65
C PHE A 303 15.27 -12.29 -1.56
N PHE A 304 16.55 -12.19 -1.95
CA PHE A 304 17.69 -12.38 -1.06
C PHE A 304 18.55 -11.13 -1.01
N HIS A 305 19.03 -10.81 0.19
CA HIS A 305 19.98 -9.74 0.45
C HIS A 305 21.16 -10.32 1.22
N GLU A 306 22.37 -10.20 0.66
CA GLU A 306 23.61 -10.75 1.25
C GLU A 306 23.50 -12.24 1.66
N GLY A 307 22.81 -13.03 0.85
CA GLY A 307 22.61 -14.45 1.06
C GLY A 307 21.53 -14.84 2.10
N ARG A 308 20.85 -13.85 2.70
CA ARG A 308 19.71 -14.03 3.61
C ARG A 308 18.40 -13.85 2.86
N LEU A 309 17.37 -14.62 3.23
CA LEU A 309 16.03 -14.39 2.72
C LEU A 309 15.49 -13.08 3.32
N ALA A 310 15.07 -12.16 2.47
CA ALA A 310 14.58 -10.85 2.87
C ALA A 310 13.12 -10.62 2.48
N GLY A 311 12.63 -11.29 1.43
CA GLY A 311 11.22 -11.24 1.07
C GLY A 311 10.76 -12.34 0.12
N ALA A 312 9.47 -12.36 -0.18
CA ALA A 312 8.87 -13.28 -1.14
C ALA A 312 7.56 -12.74 -1.74
N ALA A 313 7.26 -13.15 -2.96
CA ALA A 313 5.95 -13.02 -3.60
C ALA A 313 5.40 -14.42 -3.94
N LEU A 314 4.20 -14.73 -3.47
CA LEU A 314 3.52 -16.01 -3.66
C LEU A 314 2.18 -15.77 -4.36
N ILE A 315 1.85 -16.58 -5.36
CA ILE A 315 0.52 -16.61 -5.99
C ILE A 315 0.06 -18.07 -6.07
N GLY A 316 -1.20 -18.35 -5.72
CA GLY A 316 -1.72 -19.70 -5.56
C GLY A 316 -1.47 -20.24 -4.16
N ASP A 317 -0.50 -21.15 -4.00
CA ASP A 317 -0.21 -21.77 -2.70
C ASP A 317 0.64 -20.88 -1.78
N ILE A 318 -0.03 -20.23 -0.83
CA ILE A 318 0.59 -19.36 0.17
C ILE A 318 0.85 -20.03 1.54
N ARG A 319 0.76 -21.37 1.65
CA ARG A 319 0.90 -22.07 2.93
C ARG A 319 2.30 -21.98 3.53
N ILE A 320 3.34 -21.89 2.68
CA ILE A 320 4.74 -21.75 3.10
C ILE A 320 5.05 -20.40 3.78
N ARG A 321 4.14 -19.41 3.73
CA ARG A 321 4.38 -18.04 4.21
C ARG A 321 4.93 -17.96 5.63
N ARG A 322 4.47 -18.83 6.55
CA ARG A 322 4.93 -18.83 7.95
C ARG A 322 6.40 -19.19 8.04
N GLN A 323 6.79 -20.27 7.36
CA GLN A 323 8.19 -20.68 7.26
C GLN A 323 9.06 -19.55 6.67
N LEU A 324 8.61 -18.89 5.61
CA LEU A 324 9.35 -17.77 5.02
C LEU A 324 9.51 -16.60 5.98
N MET A 325 8.45 -16.21 6.70
CA MET A 325 8.53 -15.15 7.72
C MET A 325 9.51 -15.50 8.85
N ASP A 326 9.49 -16.74 9.34
CA ASP A 326 10.41 -17.17 10.41
C ASP A 326 11.86 -17.19 9.91
N MET A 327 12.09 -17.57 8.66
CA MET A 327 13.41 -17.48 8.02
C MET A 327 13.88 -16.03 7.88
N ILE A 328 13.03 -15.11 7.41
CA ILE A 328 13.35 -13.69 7.31
C ILE A 328 13.71 -13.13 8.71
N ARG A 329 12.91 -13.44 9.74
CA ARG A 329 13.21 -13.02 11.12
C ARG A 329 14.55 -13.54 11.62
N SER A 330 14.91 -14.78 11.27
CA SER A 330 16.15 -15.39 11.75
C SER A 330 17.42 -14.76 11.16
N GLN A 331 17.31 -14.03 10.04
CA GLN A 331 18.45 -13.38 9.36
C GLN A 331 19.63 -14.33 9.09
N ARG A 332 19.37 -15.64 8.97
CA ARG A 332 20.40 -16.62 8.71
C ARG A 332 20.74 -16.70 7.22
N GLN A 333 21.95 -17.16 6.94
CA GLN A 333 22.36 -17.51 5.59
C GLN A 333 21.52 -18.68 5.06
N VAL A 334 21.13 -18.58 3.79
CA VAL A 334 20.34 -19.61 3.09
C VAL A 334 21.20 -20.22 2.00
N SER A 335 21.52 -21.51 2.17
CA SER A 335 22.33 -22.28 1.22
C SER A 335 21.62 -22.45 -0.13
N ASN A 336 22.36 -22.64 -1.22
CA ASN A 336 21.78 -22.84 -2.55
C ASN A 336 20.80 -24.02 -2.60
N ALA A 337 21.14 -25.14 -1.96
CA ALA A 337 20.26 -26.32 -1.89
C ALA A 337 18.92 -26.00 -1.21
N GLU A 338 18.96 -25.19 -0.16
CA GLU A 338 17.75 -24.76 0.54
C GLU A 338 16.93 -23.76 -0.28
N ARG A 339 17.58 -22.85 -1.03
CA ARG A 339 16.87 -21.95 -1.96
C ARG A 339 16.08 -22.74 -3.00
N GLU A 340 16.67 -23.76 -3.59
CA GLU A 340 16.00 -24.65 -4.55
C GLU A 340 14.84 -25.43 -3.93
N GLN A 341 15.02 -25.93 -2.70
CA GLN A 341 13.94 -26.58 -1.96
C GLN A 341 12.77 -25.62 -1.73
N LEU A 342 13.06 -24.38 -1.33
CA LEU A 342 12.05 -23.34 -1.12
C LEU A 342 11.36 -22.92 -2.42
N LEU A 343 11.96 -23.10 -3.60
CA LEU A 343 11.34 -22.79 -4.89
C LEU A 343 10.56 -23.96 -5.48
N THR A 344 10.61 -25.14 -4.88
CA THR A 344 9.85 -26.30 -5.36
C THR A 344 8.36 -26.07 -5.12
N VAL A 345 7.60 -26.01 -6.22
CA VAL A 345 6.17 -25.68 -6.29
C VAL A 345 5.39 -26.66 -7.13
#